data_AF-A0A9X1GEN7-F1
#
_entry.id   AF-A0A9X1GEN7-F1
#
_cell.length_a   1.000
_cell.length_b   1.000
_cell.length_c   1.000
_cell.angle_alpha   90.00
_cell.angle_beta   90.00
_cell.angle_gamma   90.00
#
_symmetry.space_group_name_H-M   'P 1'
#
loop_
_entity.id
_entity.type
_entity.pdbx_description
1 polymer ?
#
loop_
_entity_poly.entity_id
_entity_poly.type
_entity_poly.pdbx_seq_one_letter_code
_entity_poly.pdbx_strand_id
1 'polypeptide(L)'
;EASLALVTDEKAFCRLTKAAFQQRRKTLWNNLQHSYGKDDQTKAWLAKSLETAGIDPKRRGETLSLQEFAALSNAMSENKQ
;
A
#
# COMPACT_ATOMS: atom_id res chain seq x y z
N GLU A 1 -0.89 17.48 17.64
CA GLU A 1 -1.85 16.37 17.82
C GLU A 1 -1.20 15.08 17.35
N ALA A 2 -1.10 14.07 18.23
CA ALA A 2 -0.54 12.77 17.85
C ALA A 2 -1.63 11.98 17.09
N SER A 3 -1.63 12.09 15.77
CA SER A 3 -2.47 11.25 14.91
C SER A 3 -1.94 9.82 14.96
N LEU A 4 -2.54 9.00 15.82
CA LEU A 4 -2.26 7.57 15.92
C LEU A 4 -2.66 6.89 14.61
N ALA A 5 -1.69 6.29 13.94
CA ALA A 5 -1.94 5.46 12.77
C ALA A 5 -2.58 4.15 13.23
N LEU A 6 -3.91 4.08 13.23
CA LEU A 6 -4.66 2.87 13.58
C LEU A 6 -4.56 1.87 12.43
N VAL A 7 -3.91 0.75 12.69
CA VAL A 7 -3.73 -0.34 11.74
C VAL A 7 -4.55 -1.54 12.20
N THR A 8 -5.34 -2.09 11.28
CA THR A 8 -6.19 -3.27 11.54
C THR A 8 -5.39 -4.57 11.66
N ASP A 9 -4.32 -4.71 10.87
CA ASP A 9 -3.41 -5.86 10.89
C ASP A 9 -1.96 -5.41 10.75
N GLU A 10 -1.20 -5.51 11.85
CA GLU A 10 0.20 -5.13 11.91
C GLU A 10 1.09 -5.93 10.95
N LYS A 11 0.78 -7.22 10.72
CA LYS A 11 1.54 -8.06 9.79
C LYS A 11 1.30 -7.63 8.35
N ALA A 12 0.06 -7.33 8.00
CA ALA A 12 -0.30 -6.80 6.69
C ALA A 12 0.40 -5.46 6.44
N PHE A 13 0.40 -4.57 7.43
CA PHE A 13 1.09 -3.29 7.39
C PHE A 13 2.60 -3.48 7.20
N CYS A 14 3.25 -4.29 8.04
CA CYS A 14 4.68 -4.55 7.90
C CYS A 14 5.05 -5.14 6.53
N ARG A 15 4.19 -6.01 5.98
CA ARG A 15 4.38 -6.57 4.63
C ARG A 15 4.24 -5.48 3.56
N LEU A 16 3.24 -4.61 3.67
CA LEU A 16 3.03 -3.48 2.76
C LEU A 16 4.22 -2.54 2.78
N THR A 17 4.69 -2.14 3.96
CA THR A 17 5.83 -1.23 4.09
C THR A 17 7.06 -1.86 3.45
N LYS A 18 7.36 -3.14 3.75
CA LYS A 18 8.47 -3.86 3.10
C LYS A 18 8.32 -3.89 1.58
N ALA A 19 7.12 -4.20 1.07
CA ALA A 19 6.84 -4.22 -0.36
C ALA A 19 7.13 -2.86 -1.01
N ALA A 20 6.65 -1.76 -0.42
CA ALA A 20 6.82 -0.41 -0.93
C ALA A 20 8.29 0.05 -1.03
N PHE A 21 9.19 -0.55 -0.24
CA PHE A 21 10.63 -0.26 -0.24
C PHE A 21 11.48 -1.35 -0.92
N GLN A 22 10.87 -2.41 -1.46
CA GLN A 22 11.61 -3.55 -2.04
C GLN A 22 12.55 -3.11 -3.18
N GLN A 23 12.11 -2.18 -4.04
CA GLN A 23 12.95 -1.58 -5.08
C GLN A 23 12.98 -0.06 -4.93
N ARG A 24 14.09 0.45 -4.38
CA ARG A 24 14.27 1.85 -3.94
C ARG A 24 14.01 2.91 -5.02
N ARG A 25 14.21 2.59 -6.30
CA ARG A 25 14.06 3.56 -7.43
C ARG A 25 12.74 3.42 -8.20
N LYS A 26 11.88 2.48 -7.81
CA LYS A 26 10.61 2.23 -8.50
C LYS A 26 9.46 2.95 -7.82
N THR A 27 8.41 3.21 -8.60
CA THR A 27 7.15 3.73 -8.08
C THR A 27 6.48 2.70 -7.17
N LEU A 28 5.59 3.16 -6.30
CA LEU A 28 4.79 2.35 -5.40
C LEU A 28 4.04 1.27 -6.18
N TRP A 29 3.41 1.62 -7.30
CA TRP A 29 2.70 0.66 -8.16
C TRP A 29 3.58 -0.50 -8.65
N ASN A 30 4.83 -0.22 -9.02
CA ASN A 30 5.76 -1.25 -9.48
C ASN A 30 6.21 -2.16 -8.33
N ASN A 31 6.46 -1.57 -7.16
CA ASN A 31 6.82 -2.30 -5.95
C ASN A 31 5.67 -3.20 -5.45
N LEU A 32 4.43 -2.69 -5.43
CA LEU A 32 3.25 -3.46 -5.03
C LEU A 32 2.99 -4.63 -5.98
N GLN A 33 3.00 -4.41 -7.30
CA GLN A 33 2.82 -5.51 -8.26
C GLN A 33 3.94 -6.56 -8.17
N HIS A 34 5.18 -6.13 -7.86
CA HIS A 34 6.27 -7.07 -7.67
C HIS A 34 6.08 -7.96 -6.43
N SER A 35 5.54 -7.42 -5.34
CA SER A 35 5.37 -8.14 -4.07
C SER A 35 4.04 -8.89 -3.92
N TYR A 36 2.98 -8.44 -4.59
CA TYR A 36 1.63 -9.00 -4.44
C TYR A 36 1.16 -9.80 -5.66
N GLY A 37 1.61 -9.46 -6.87
CA GLY A 37 1.18 -10.13 -8.09
C GLY A 37 0.90 -9.16 -9.24
N LYS A 38 0.84 -9.71 -10.45
CA LYS A 38 0.62 -8.95 -11.71
C LYS A 38 -0.62 -9.42 -12.48
N ASP A 39 -1.36 -10.39 -11.96
CA ASP A 39 -2.65 -10.79 -12.49
C ASP A 39 -3.66 -9.65 -12.34
N ASP A 40 -4.69 -9.69 -13.17
CA ASP A 40 -5.66 -8.59 -13.29
C ASP A 40 -6.50 -8.42 -12.02
N GLN A 41 -6.80 -9.52 -11.31
CA GLN A 41 -7.51 -9.47 -10.03
C GLN A 41 -6.67 -8.75 -8.97
N THR A 42 -5.40 -9.10 -8.81
CA THR A 42 -4.48 -8.44 -7.88
C THR A 42 -4.30 -6.97 -8.24
N LYS A 43 -4.12 -6.64 -9.52
CA LYS A 43 -3.99 -5.23 -9.95
C LYS A 43 -5.24 -4.43 -9.66
N ALA A 44 -6.43 -4.97 -9.93
CA ALA A 44 -7.69 -4.31 -9.65
C ALA A 44 -7.85 -4.06 -8.14
N TRP A 45 -7.53 -5.05 -7.31
CA TRP A 45 -7.52 -4.91 -5.86
C TRP A 45 -6.55 -3.82 -5.39
N LEU A 46 -5.29 -3.86 -5.84
CA LEU A 46 -4.28 -2.85 -5.48
C LEU A 46 -4.69 -1.43 -5.91
N ALA A 47 -5.21 -1.28 -7.13
CA ALA A 47 -5.64 0.01 -7.66
C ALA A 47 -6.80 0.59 -6.82
N LYS A 48 -7.80 -0.24 -6.50
CA LYS A 48 -8.94 0.15 -5.65
C LYS A 48 -8.48 0.55 -4.24
N SER A 49 -7.53 -0.18 -3.65
CA SER A 49 -6.99 0.14 -2.32
C SER A 49 -6.18 1.43 -2.32
N LEU A 50 -5.41 1.71 -3.38
CA LEU A 50 -4.68 2.99 -3.54
C LEU A 50 -5.65 4.16 -3.70
N GLU A 51 -6.70 4.00 -4.49
CA GLU A 51 -7.76 5.00 -4.67
C GLU A 51 -8.48 5.30 -3.34
N THR A 52 -8.85 4.25 -2.60
CA THR A 52 -9.51 4.37 -1.29
C THR A 52 -8.62 5.08 -0.28
N ALA A 53 -7.31 4.83 -0.32
CA ALA A 53 -6.32 5.50 0.52
C ALA A 53 -5.92 6.90 0.03
N GLY A 54 -6.40 7.35 -1.14
CA GLY A 54 -6.05 8.65 -1.72
C GLY A 54 -4.59 8.77 -2.17
N ILE A 55 -3.94 7.66 -2.55
CA ILE A 55 -2.51 7.60 -2.86
C ILE A 55 -2.29 7.48 -4.36
N ASP A 56 -1.49 8.38 -4.93
CA ASP A 56 -1.08 8.28 -6.33
C ASP A 56 -0.13 7.08 -6.54
N PRO A 57 -0.48 6.09 -7.39
CA PRO A 57 0.37 4.94 -7.72
C PRO A 57 1.77 5.29 -8.27
N LYS A 58 1.93 6.49 -8.85
CA LYS A 58 3.19 6.96 -9.43
C LYS A 58 4.19 7.48 -8.39
N ARG A 59 3.74 7.77 -7.16
CA ARG A 59 4.63 8.14 -6.06
C ARG A 59 5.62 7.02 -5.73
N ARG A 60 6.73 7.35 -5.07
CA ARG A 60 7.63 6.34 -4.50
C ARG A 60 7.23 6.03 -3.06
N GLY A 61 7.46 4.81 -2.60
CA GLY A 61 7.17 4.40 -1.23
C GLY A 61 7.81 5.30 -0.16
N GLU A 62 8.99 5.85 -0.45
CA GLU A 62 9.71 6.80 0.44
C GLU A 62 9.00 8.15 0.63
N THR A 63 8.03 8.49 -0.23
CA THR A 63 7.27 9.74 -0.13
C THR A 63 6.02 9.61 0.72
N LEU A 64 5.65 8.38 1.14
CA LEU A 64 4.43 8.14 1.91
C LEU A 64 4.68 8.36 3.40
N SER A 65 3.74 9.01 4.07
CA SER A 65 3.72 9.14 5.53
C SER A 65 3.27 7.84 6.19
N LEU A 66 3.50 7.73 7.50
CA LEU A 66 3.02 6.60 8.30
C LEU A 66 1.49 6.47 8.24
N GLN A 67 0.76 7.59 8.25
CA GLN A 67 -0.69 7.59 8.13
C GLN A 67 -1.16 7.09 6.76
N GLU A 68 -0.46 7.49 5.68
CA GLU A 68 -0.77 7.00 4.32
C GLU A 68 -0.55 5.48 4.21
N PHE A 69 0.52 4.96 4.81
CA PHE A 69 0.73 3.51 4.88
C PHE A 69 -0.35 2.78 5.68
N ALA A 70 -0.79 3.34 6.80
CA ALA A 70 -1.85 2.73 7.61
C ALA A 70 -3.18 2.73 6.86
N ALA A 71 -3.55 3.85 6.24
CA ALA A 71 -4.74 3.97 5.40
C ALA A 71 -4.71 2.96 4.24
N LEU A 72 -3.57 2.82 3.56
CA LEU A 72 -3.41 1.84 2.49
C LEU A 72 -3.51 0.41 3.01
N SER A 73 -2.89 0.09 4.14
CA SER A 73 -2.98 -1.25 4.73
C SER A 73 -4.42 -1.61 5.07
N ASN A 74 -5.18 -0.67 5.66
CA ASN A 74 -6.58 -0.89 6.00
C ASN A 74 -7.45 -1.05 4.74
N ALA A 75 -7.27 -0.16 3.74
CA ALA A 75 -7.96 -0.27 2.46
C ALA A 75 -7.60 -1.55 1.69
N MET A 76 -6.39 -2.09 1.87
CA MET A 76 -6.01 -3.39 1.32
C MET A 76 -6.73 -4.53 2.01
N SER A 77 -6.87 -4.50 3.34
CA SER A 77 -7.63 -5.48 4.09
C SER A 77 -9.13 -5.46 3.74
N GLU A 78 -9.74 -4.28 3.65
CA GLU A 78 -11.17 -4.10 3.35
C GLU A 78 -11.54 -4.51 1.92
N ASN A 79 -10.68 -4.22 0.94
CA ASN A 79 -10.94 -4.56 -0.46
C ASN A 79 -10.55 -5.99 -0.83
N LYS A 80 -9.97 -6.76 0.09
CA LYS A 80 -9.52 -8.14 -0.16
C LYS A 80 -10.71 -9.09 -0.14
N GLN A 81 -11.38 -9.22 -1.28
CA GLN A 81 -12.40 -10.23 -1.56
C GLN A 81 -11.77 -11.59 -1.88
#